data_AF-A0A2P9H5T2-F1
#
_entry.id   AF-A0A2P9H5T2-F1
#
_cell.length_a   1.000
_cell.length_b   1.000
_cell.length_c   1.000
_cell.angle_alpha   90.00
_cell.angle_beta   90.00
_cell.angle_gamma   90.00
#
_symmetry.space_group_name_H-M   'P 1'
#
loop_
_entity.id
_entity.type
_entity.pdbx_description
1 polymer ?
#
loop_
_entity_poly.entity_id
_entity_poly.type
_entity_poly.pdbx_seq_one_letter_code
_entity_poly.pdbx_strand_id
1 'polypeptide(L)'
;MQALPRFPNIASRLALAKPWLAAIAWAVLLACPGAKAQDGSAQLPMVQLSAGIHLIHAELADNEAARMRGLMFRQTLAPNYGMLFVFDRADKHCMWMRNTLMPLSVAFIDASGSVVNIEEMKPQTDDSHCAQRPVRYALEMSAEWFRRHGVRAGDVLQGIPKGPAP
;
A
#
# COMPACT_ATOMS: atom_id res chain seq x y z
N MET A 1 -33.16 68.86 -67.27
CA MET A 1 -33.18 68.38 -65.87
C MET A 1 -31.90 67.59 -65.64
N GLN A 2 -31.01 68.12 -64.78
CA GLN A 2 -29.92 67.48 -64.00
C GLN A 2 -28.91 66.58 -64.77
N ALA A 3 -27.70 66.99 -65.16
CA ALA A 3 -26.48 67.46 -64.45
C ALA A 3 -25.47 66.34 -64.06
N LEU A 4 -24.29 66.40 -64.72
CA LEU A 4 -22.92 66.00 -64.31
C LEU A 4 -22.52 64.50 -64.35
N PRO A 5 -21.22 64.10 -64.46
CA PRO A 5 -20.00 64.85 -64.11
C PRO A 5 -18.73 64.71 -65.02
N ARG A 6 -17.71 65.52 -64.71
CA ARG A 6 -16.30 65.42 -65.17
C ARG A 6 -15.49 64.50 -64.22
N PHE A 7 -14.57 63.72 -64.79
CA PHE A 7 -13.43 63.03 -64.14
C PHE A 7 -12.38 64.06 -63.61
N PRO A 8 -11.36 63.76 -62.76
CA PRO A 8 -10.65 62.46 -62.69
C PRO A 8 -9.93 62.05 -61.36
N ASN A 9 -9.21 60.93 -61.50
CA ASN A 9 -7.91 60.56 -60.91
C ASN A 9 -7.79 60.08 -59.45
N ILE A 10 -7.81 58.75 -59.34
CA ILE A 10 -6.65 57.91 -59.02
C ILE A 10 -5.66 58.51 -58.01
N ALA A 11 -5.75 58.01 -56.78
CA ALA A 11 -4.59 57.81 -55.93
C ALA A 11 -4.61 56.38 -55.40
N SER A 12 -3.90 55.52 -56.10
CA SER A 12 -3.53 54.18 -55.68
C SER A 12 -2.75 54.25 -54.37
N ARG A 13 -3.16 53.52 -53.33
CA ARG A 13 -2.23 52.77 -52.48
C ARG A 13 -2.90 51.47 -52.04
N LEU A 14 -2.48 50.39 -52.69
CA LEU A 14 -2.66 49.02 -52.22
C LEU A 14 -2.06 48.89 -50.83
N ALA A 15 -2.88 48.48 -49.87
CA ALA A 15 -2.42 47.72 -48.71
C ALA A 15 -3.31 46.48 -48.62
N LEU A 16 -2.92 45.44 -49.35
CA LEU A 16 -3.36 44.09 -49.12
C LEU A 16 -2.69 43.59 -47.83
N ALA A 17 -3.49 43.32 -46.80
CA ALA A 17 -3.31 42.15 -45.95
C ALA A 17 -4.56 41.96 -45.06
N LYS A 18 -5.38 41.02 -45.51
CA LYS A 18 -6.47 40.31 -44.82
C LYS A 18 -5.89 39.43 -43.68
N PRO A 19 -6.69 38.72 -42.88
CA PRO A 19 -7.70 39.13 -41.91
C PRO A 19 -7.46 38.34 -40.59
N TRP A 20 -8.47 38.24 -39.71
CA TRP A 20 -8.80 37.09 -38.84
C TRP A 20 -9.03 37.46 -37.37
N LEU A 21 -10.33 37.47 -37.04
CA LEU A 21 -10.95 36.72 -35.94
C LEU A 21 -10.43 36.95 -34.52
N ALA A 22 -11.25 37.71 -33.78
CA ALA A 22 -11.81 37.37 -32.47
C ALA A 22 -10.89 36.80 -31.38
N ALA A 23 -10.79 37.52 -30.26
CA ALA A 23 -10.55 36.90 -28.97
C ALA A 23 -11.34 37.64 -27.88
N ILE A 24 -12.51 37.11 -27.56
CA ILE A 24 -13.30 37.42 -26.37
C ILE A 24 -12.49 36.90 -25.17
N ALA A 25 -11.98 37.81 -24.35
CA ALA A 25 -11.26 37.49 -23.13
C ALA A 25 -12.26 37.08 -22.03
N TRP A 26 -12.54 35.78 -21.94
CA TRP A 26 -13.27 35.16 -20.83
C TRP A 26 -12.55 33.86 -20.47
N ALA A 27 -11.88 33.83 -19.31
CA ALA A 27 -11.85 32.69 -18.41
C ALA A 27 -10.96 32.98 -17.20
N VAL A 28 -11.65 33.19 -16.08
CA VAL A 28 -11.23 33.04 -14.68
C VAL A 28 -10.07 32.04 -14.53
N LEU A 29 -8.97 32.51 -13.94
CA LEU A 29 -7.91 31.67 -13.37
C LEU A 29 -8.53 30.81 -12.26
N LEU A 30 -8.93 29.58 -12.61
CA LEU A 30 -9.26 28.53 -11.67
C LEU A 30 -8.01 28.24 -10.83
N ALA A 31 -8.02 28.70 -9.59
CA ALA A 31 -7.12 28.23 -8.55
C ALA A 31 -7.29 26.71 -8.45
N CYS A 32 -6.31 25.94 -8.91
CA CYS A 32 -6.20 24.52 -8.57
C CYS A 32 -6.07 24.42 -7.04
N PRO A 33 -7.05 23.89 -6.30
CA PRO A 33 -6.77 23.43 -4.95
C PRO A 33 -5.80 22.27 -5.14
N GLY A 34 -4.61 22.37 -4.55
CA GLY A 34 -3.59 21.33 -4.64
C GLY A 34 -4.21 19.98 -4.32
N ALA A 35 -4.23 19.08 -5.30
CA ALA A 35 -4.55 17.69 -5.08
C ALA A 35 -3.48 17.14 -4.13
N LYS A 36 -3.83 17.00 -2.85
CA LYS A 36 -3.02 16.19 -1.94
C LYS A 36 -3.10 14.77 -2.49
N ALA A 37 -2.00 14.27 -3.02
CA ALA A 37 -1.82 12.84 -3.20
C ALA A 37 -1.97 12.21 -1.81
N GLN A 38 -3.13 11.63 -1.54
CA GLN A 38 -3.29 10.71 -0.42
C GLN A 38 -2.58 9.43 -0.83
N ASP A 39 -1.37 9.24 -0.34
CA ASP A 39 -0.76 7.92 -0.27
C ASP A 39 -1.74 7.02 0.51
N GLY A 40 -2.49 6.20 -0.22
CA GLY A 40 -3.71 5.54 0.23
C GLY A 40 -3.50 4.34 1.15
N SER A 41 -2.32 4.19 1.77
CA SER A 41 -2.14 3.22 2.84
C SER A 41 -2.62 3.85 4.15
N ALA A 42 -3.84 3.54 4.57
CA ALA A 42 -4.23 3.75 5.96
C ALA A 42 -3.19 3.09 6.87
N GLN A 43 -2.53 3.89 7.71
CA GLN A 43 -1.50 3.41 8.62
C GLN A 43 -2.14 2.45 9.64
N LEU A 44 -1.68 1.19 9.66
CA LEU A 44 -2.19 0.19 10.60
C LEU A 44 -1.69 0.48 12.02
N PRO A 45 -2.45 0.10 13.06
CA PRO A 45 -1.97 0.22 14.43
C PRO A 45 -0.74 -0.69 14.64
N MET A 46 0.18 -0.24 15.50
CA MET A 46 1.38 -1.00 15.87
C MET A 46 1.16 -1.71 17.21
N VAL A 47 1.65 -2.94 17.31
CA VAL A 47 1.71 -3.71 18.56
C VAL A 47 3.15 -4.11 18.86
N GLN A 48 3.45 -4.26 20.15
CA GLN A 48 4.74 -4.75 20.61
C GLN A 48 4.60 -6.20 21.07
N LEU A 49 5.43 -7.08 20.52
CA LEU A 49 5.52 -8.48 20.91
C LEU A 49 6.92 -8.76 21.44
N SER A 50 7.07 -9.82 22.22
CA SER A 50 8.38 -10.30 22.67
C SER A 50 8.57 -11.77 22.36
N ALA A 51 9.71 -12.09 21.75
CA ALA A 51 10.23 -13.45 21.60
C ALA A 51 11.47 -13.60 22.49
N GLY A 52 11.28 -14.07 23.72
CA GLY A 52 12.33 -14.02 24.74
C GLY A 52 12.77 -12.58 25.00
N ILE A 53 14.04 -12.26 24.74
CA ILE A 53 14.63 -10.93 24.91
C ILE A 53 14.44 -10.01 23.69
N HIS A 54 13.88 -10.53 22.58
CA HIS A 54 13.75 -9.79 21.34
C HIS A 54 12.42 -9.06 21.28
N LEU A 55 12.47 -7.73 21.30
CA LEU A 55 11.32 -6.86 21.10
C LEU A 55 10.99 -6.78 19.60
N ILE A 56 9.72 -6.97 19.26
CA ILE A 56 9.19 -6.95 17.90
C ILE A 56 8.15 -5.83 17.81
N HIS A 57 8.23 -5.03 16.76
CA HIS A 57 7.26 -4.00 16.41
C HIS A 57 6.43 -4.48 15.21
N ALA A 58 5.19 -4.91 15.44
CA ALA A 58 4.36 -5.46 14.36
C ALA A 58 3.20 -4.54 14.02
N GLU A 59 2.98 -4.28 12.72
CA GLU A 59 1.70 -3.72 12.27
C GLU A 59 0.60 -4.77 12.48
N LEU A 60 -0.57 -4.32 12.91
CA LEU A 60 -1.69 -5.20 13.23
C LEU A 60 -2.64 -5.29 12.03
N ALA A 61 -2.70 -6.47 11.42
CA ALA A 61 -3.65 -6.81 10.36
C ALA A 61 -4.82 -7.61 10.95
N ASP A 62 -5.78 -6.88 11.52
CA ASP A 62 -6.90 -7.43 12.28
C ASP A 62 -8.25 -7.39 11.56
N ASN A 63 -8.30 -6.79 10.37
CA ASN A 63 -9.46 -6.80 9.48
C ASN A 63 -9.12 -7.45 8.15
N GLU A 64 -10.14 -7.89 7.41
CA GLU A 64 -9.98 -8.61 6.14
C GLU A 64 -9.13 -7.85 5.12
N ALA A 65 -9.37 -6.55 4.94
CA ALA A 65 -8.63 -5.74 3.98
C ALA A 65 -7.15 -5.61 4.35
N ALA A 66 -6.83 -5.50 5.65
CA ALA A 66 -5.45 -5.49 6.13
C ALA A 66 -4.77 -6.85 5.91
N ARG A 67 -5.45 -7.96 6.25
CA ARG A 67 -4.93 -9.32 6.06
C ARG A 67 -4.69 -9.67 4.60
N MET A 68 -5.63 -9.32 3.71
CA MET A 68 -5.51 -9.58 2.28
C MET A 68 -4.39 -8.78 1.61
N ARG A 69 -4.10 -7.58 2.13
CA ARG A 69 -3.00 -6.73 1.65
C ARG A 69 -1.65 -7.21 2.16
N GLY A 70 -1.57 -7.59 3.43
CA GLY A 70 -0.31 -7.97 4.07
C GLY A 70 0.81 -6.94 3.83
N LEU A 71 2.01 -7.43 3.54
CA LEU A 71 3.20 -6.64 3.21
C LEU A 71 3.40 -6.44 1.69
N MET A 72 2.36 -6.58 0.87
CA MET A 72 2.44 -6.37 -0.59
C MET A 72 3.05 -5.01 -0.96
N PHE A 73 3.82 -5.00 -2.05
CA PHE A 73 4.47 -3.84 -2.66
C PHE A 73 5.51 -3.10 -1.82
N ARG A 74 5.78 -3.57 -0.59
CA ARG A 74 6.85 -3.01 0.23
C ARG A 74 8.20 -3.51 -0.27
N GLN A 75 9.16 -2.59 -0.36
CA GLN A 75 10.51 -2.89 -0.80
C GLN A 75 11.41 -3.39 0.33
N THR A 76 11.18 -2.91 1.56
CA THR A 76 12.01 -3.21 2.72
C THR A 76 11.18 -3.30 4.00
N LEU A 77 11.75 -3.94 5.01
CA LEU A 77 11.24 -4.01 6.38
C LEU A 77 12.39 -3.70 7.34
N ALA A 78 12.15 -2.79 8.29
CA ALA A 78 13.15 -2.44 9.27
C ALA A 78 13.48 -3.66 10.19
N PRO A 79 14.69 -3.72 10.77
CA PRO A 79 15.03 -4.77 11.72
C PRO A 79 14.03 -4.82 12.88
N ASN A 80 13.57 -6.02 13.23
CA ASN A 80 12.56 -6.27 14.28
C ASN A 80 11.18 -5.64 14.02
N TYR A 81 10.91 -5.19 12.79
CA TYR A 81 9.57 -4.86 12.35
C TYR A 81 8.93 -6.04 11.64
N GLY A 82 7.62 -6.15 11.74
CA GLY A 82 6.83 -7.25 11.19
C GLY A 82 5.37 -6.88 10.98
N MET A 83 4.56 -7.88 10.67
CA MET A 83 3.11 -7.76 10.63
C MET A 83 2.47 -8.93 11.36
N LEU A 84 1.60 -8.63 12.32
CA LEU A 84 0.80 -9.60 13.06
C LEU A 84 -0.59 -9.69 12.43
N PHE A 85 -0.89 -10.83 11.84
CA PHE A 85 -2.22 -11.16 11.33
C PHE A 85 -3.05 -11.75 12.46
N VAL A 86 -4.25 -11.21 12.68
CA VAL A 86 -5.22 -11.74 13.66
C VAL A 86 -6.38 -12.35 12.91
N PHE A 87 -6.60 -13.65 13.05
CA PHE A 87 -7.70 -14.36 12.41
C PHE A 87 -8.93 -14.43 13.33
N ASP A 88 -10.11 -14.29 12.72
CA ASP A 88 -11.39 -14.23 13.43
C ASP A 88 -11.70 -15.54 14.18
N ARG A 89 -11.28 -16.67 13.59
CA ARG A 89 -11.42 -18.02 14.16
C ARG A 89 -10.12 -18.80 14.14
N ALA A 90 -9.99 -19.74 15.07
CA ALA A 90 -8.88 -20.69 15.07
C ALA A 90 -9.11 -21.70 13.94
N ASP A 91 -8.19 -21.75 12.97
CA ASP A 91 -8.29 -22.64 11.81
C ASP A 91 -6.90 -22.91 11.23
N LYS A 92 -6.80 -23.85 10.28
CA LYS A 92 -5.58 -24.04 9.49
C LYS A 92 -5.48 -22.96 8.42
N HIS A 93 -4.97 -21.79 8.82
CA HIS A 93 -4.77 -20.66 7.92
C HIS A 93 -3.54 -20.87 7.05
N CYS A 94 -3.61 -20.36 5.82
CA CYS A 94 -2.50 -20.35 4.88
C CYS A 94 -2.21 -18.92 4.42
N MET A 95 -0.93 -18.65 4.16
CA MET A 95 -0.37 -17.39 3.68
C MET A 95 0.34 -17.64 2.35
N TRP A 96 0.64 -16.56 1.64
CA TRP A 96 1.19 -16.56 0.28
C TRP A 96 1.92 -15.24 0.02
N MET A 97 2.69 -15.16 -1.06
CA MET A 97 3.63 -14.07 -1.31
C MET A 97 3.32 -13.27 -2.56
N ARG A 98 2.08 -13.33 -3.08
CA ARG A 98 1.69 -12.56 -4.26
C ARG A 98 1.92 -11.08 -4.00
N ASN A 99 2.60 -10.42 -4.93
CA ASN A 99 2.96 -9.00 -4.85
C ASN A 99 3.85 -8.61 -3.66
N THR A 100 4.39 -9.56 -2.89
CA THR A 100 5.37 -9.29 -1.83
C THR A 100 6.77 -9.32 -2.41
N LEU A 101 7.46 -8.18 -2.40
CA LEU A 101 8.70 -7.97 -3.16
C LEU A 101 9.97 -8.45 -2.42
N MET A 102 9.89 -8.60 -1.11
CA MET A 102 11.00 -9.00 -0.25
C MET A 102 10.74 -10.40 0.36
N PRO A 103 11.79 -11.20 0.59
CA PRO A 103 11.63 -12.51 1.21
C PRO A 103 11.23 -12.36 2.68
N LEU A 104 10.30 -13.20 3.13
CA LEU A 104 9.76 -13.18 4.48
C LEU A 104 9.88 -14.55 5.13
N SER A 105 9.72 -14.56 6.44
CA SER A 105 9.43 -15.76 7.22
C SER A 105 8.13 -15.54 7.98
N VAL A 106 7.33 -16.59 8.14
CA VAL A 106 6.07 -16.54 8.89
C VAL A 106 6.09 -17.54 10.04
N ALA A 107 5.75 -17.08 11.24
CA ALA A 107 5.44 -17.95 12.37
C ALA A 107 3.92 -18.04 12.53
N PHE A 108 3.37 -19.25 12.43
CA PHE A 108 1.96 -19.52 12.74
C PHE A 108 1.81 -19.78 14.24
N ILE A 109 0.86 -19.11 14.89
CA ILE A 109 0.80 -19.01 16.35
C ILE A 109 -0.61 -19.32 16.85
N ASP A 110 -0.71 -20.23 17.82
CA ASP A 110 -2.01 -20.59 18.39
C ASP A 110 -2.58 -19.53 19.35
N ALA A 111 -3.80 -19.78 19.85
CA ALA A 111 -4.51 -18.85 20.72
C ALA A 111 -3.77 -18.54 22.04
N SER A 112 -2.86 -19.41 22.47
CA SER A 112 -2.06 -19.22 23.69
C SER A 112 -0.80 -18.40 23.46
N GLY A 113 -0.48 -18.09 22.19
CA GLY A 113 0.76 -17.42 21.80
C GLY A 113 1.92 -18.38 21.53
N SER A 114 1.68 -19.70 21.53
CA SER A 114 2.70 -20.69 21.19
C SER A 114 2.87 -20.78 19.67
N VAL A 115 4.13 -20.73 19.21
CA VAL A 115 4.50 -20.94 17.81
C VAL A 115 4.25 -22.39 17.43
N VAL A 116 3.39 -22.61 16.45
CA VAL A 116 3.06 -23.93 15.91
C VAL A 116 4.11 -24.39 14.91
N ASN A 117 4.37 -23.58 13.88
CA ASN A 117 5.38 -23.84 12.87
C ASN A 117 5.87 -22.52 12.27
N ILE A 118 7.03 -22.58 11.63
CA ILE A 118 7.65 -21.45 10.95
C ILE A 118 7.97 -21.88 9.52
N GLU A 119 7.69 -21.01 8.56
CA GLU A 119 8.02 -21.22 7.15
C GLU A 119 8.81 -20.05 6.58
N GLU A 120 9.78 -20.35 5.72
CA GLU A 120 10.46 -19.35 4.89
C GLU A 120 9.70 -19.21 3.56
N MET A 121 9.46 -17.97 3.15
CA MET A 121 8.59 -17.66 2.03
C MET A 121 9.32 -16.85 0.97
N LYS A 122 9.27 -17.32 -0.28
CA LYS A 122 9.94 -16.68 -1.42
C LYS A 122 9.08 -15.51 -1.93
N PRO A 123 9.68 -14.40 -2.35
CA PRO A 123 8.93 -13.26 -2.88
C PRO A 123 8.22 -13.62 -4.18
N GLN A 124 7.06 -12.98 -4.41
CA GLN A 124 6.31 -13.05 -5.65
C GLN A 124 5.89 -14.47 -6.08
N THR A 125 5.52 -15.31 -5.12
CA THR A 125 4.95 -16.65 -5.37
C THR A 125 3.50 -16.76 -4.90
N ASP A 126 2.75 -17.67 -5.52
CA ASP A 126 1.40 -18.05 -5.10
C ASP A 126 1.39 -19.36 -4.27
N ASP A 127 2.56 -19.82 -3.83
CA ASP A 127 2.70 -21.02 -3.02
C ASP A 127 1.98 -20.83 -1.68
N SER A 128 1.22 -21.86 -1.27
CA SER A 128 0.53 -21.85 0.02
C SER A 128 1.46 -22.31 1.13
N HIS A 129 1.70 -21.43 2.09
CA HIS A 129 2.41 -21.71 3.34
C HIS A 129 1.38 -21.83 4.45
N CYS A 130 1.32 -22.95 5.17
CA CYS A 130 0.14 -23.26 5.98
C CYS A 130 0.48 -23.61 7.42
N ALA A 131 -0.40 -23.22 8.32
CA ALA A 131 -0.35 -23.69 9.70
C ALA A 131 -0.54 -25.22 9.75
N GLN A 132 0.32 -25.92 10.49
CA GLN A 132 0.25 -27.38 10.61
C GLN A 132 -0.96 -27.86 11.44
N ARG A 133 -1.47 -27.00 12.33
CA ARG A 133 -2.65 -27.18 13.18
C ARG A 133 -3.40 -25.84 13.32
N PRO A 134 -4.62 -25.82 13.88
CA PRO A 134 -5.37 -24.57 14.02
C PRO A 134 -4.62 -23.48 14.78
N VAL A 135 -4.61 -22.27 14.23
CA VAL A 135 -3.93 -21.09 14.76
C VAL A 135 -4.84 -19.87 14.79
N ARG A 136 -4.53 -18.89 15.65
CA ARG A 136 -5.25 -17.61 15.73
C ARG A 136 -4.46 -16.45 15.15
N TYR A 137 -3.16 -16.61 15.02
CA TYR A 137 -2.29 -15.54 14.55
C TYR A 137 -1.24 -16.07 13.58
N ALA A 138 -0.72 -15.16 12.75
CA ALA A 138 0.51 -15.36 12.01
C ALA A 138 1.37 -14.10 12.17
N LEU A 139 2.67 -14.26 12.39
CA LEU A 139 3.62 -13.15 12.47
C LEU A 139 4.60 -13.25 11.30
N GLU A 140 4.52 -12.29 10.38
CA GLU A 140 5.49 -12.12 9.31
C GLU A 140 6.64 -11.23 9.76
N MET A 141 7.87 -11.70 9.50
CA MET A 141 9.12 -10.99 9.73
C MET A 141 10.00 -11.11 8.47
N SER A 142 11.04 -10.31 8.35
CA SER A 142 12.04 -10.48 7.28
C SER A 142 12.57 -11.93 7.27
N ALA A 143 12.93 -12.44 6.09
CA ALA A 143 13.42 -13.82 5.97
C ALA A 143 14.53 -14.17 6.98
N GLU A 144 14.46 -15.40 7.47
CA GLU A 144 15.35 -16.00 8.46
C GLU A 144 15.39 -15.26 9.82
N TRP A 145 14.50 -14.29 10.07
CA TRP A 145 14.50 -13.55 11.32
C TRP A 145 14.32 -14.49 12.51
N PHE A 146 13.34 -15.40 12.47
CA PHE A 146 13.11 -16.35 13.56
C PHE A 146 14.33 -17.25 13.80
N ARG A 147 14.93 -17.79 12.73
CA ARG A 147 16.13 -18.63 12.81
C ARG A 147 17.31 -17.89 13.45
N ARG A 148 17.56 -16.65 13.06
CA ARG A 148 18.65 -15.82 13.60
C ARG A 148 18.46 -15.46 15.08
N HIS A 149 17.21 -15.38 15.53
CA HIS A 149 16.85 -15.04 16.91
C HIS A 149 16.50 -16.27 17.76
N GLY A 150 16.76 -17.49 17.25
CA GLY A 150 16.55 -18.73 17.99
C GLY A 150 15.09 -19.08 18.28
N VAL A 151 14.14 -18.44 17.59
CA VAL A 151 12.70 -18.71 17.76
C VAL A 151 12.32 -19.95 16.96
N ARG A 152 11.61 -20.88 17.60
CA ARG A 152 11.20 -22.17 17.03
C ARG A 152 9.80 -22.57 17.47
N ALA A 153 9.27 -23.62 16.85
CA ALA A 153 8.02 -24.23 17.28
C ALA A 153 8.07 -24.62 18.77
N GLY A 154 6.97 -24.35 19.48
CA GLY A 154 6.83 -24.50 20.92
C GLY A 154 7.16 -23.24 21.73
N ASP A 155 7.94 -22.30 21.19
CA ASP A 155 8.23 -21.05 21.89
C ASP A 155 6.96 -20.20 22.03
N VAL A 156 6.89 -19.40 23.10
CA VAL A 156 5.72 -18.56 23.39
C VAL A 156 6.06 -17.10 23.17
N LEU A 157 5.31 -16.45 22.28
CA LEU A 157 5.38 -15.00 22.10
C LEU A 157 4.50 -14.30 23.13
N GLN A 158 5.03 -13.21 23.67
CA GLN A 158 4.31 -12.35 24.63
C GLN A 158 3.82 -11.08 23.95
N GLY A 159 2.85 -10.40 24.58
CA GLY A 159 2.29 -9.14 24.07
C GLY A 159 1.22 -9.30 22.99
N ILE A 160 0.83 -10.53 22.63
CA ILE A 160 -0.23 -10.76 21.65
C ILE A 160 -1.56 -10.15 22.17
N PRO A 161 -2.24 -9.33 21.36
CA PRO A 161 -3.53 -8.75 21.72
C PRO A 161 -4.54 -9.84 22.12
N LYS A 162 -5.20 -9.65 23.27
CA LYS A 162 -6.25 -10.56 23.74
C LYS A 162 -7.61 -9.99 23.34
N GLY A 163 -8.25 -10.58 22.34
CA GLY A 163 -9.58 -10.19 21.89
C GLY A 163 -9.93 -10.78 20.53
N PRO A 164 -11.21 -10.74 20.12
CA PRO A 164 -11.54 -10.94 18.71
C PRO A 164 -10.82 -9.87 17.87
N ALA A 165 -10.50 -10.21 16.62
CA ALA A 165 -10.21 -9.17 15.63
C ALA A 165 -11.41 -8.18 15.64
N PRO A 166 -11.18 -6.85 15.72
CA PRO A 166 -12.25 -5.87 15.82
C PRO A 166 -13.17 -5.89 14.59
#